data_AF-A0AA37L975-F1
#
_entry.id   AF-A0AA37L975-F1
#
_cell.length_a   1.000
_cell.length_b   1.000
_cell.length_c   1.000
_cell.angle_alpha   90.00
_cell.angle_beta   90.00
_cell.angle_gamma   90.00
#
_symmetry.space_group_name_H-M   'P 1'
#
loop_
_entity.id
_entity.type
_entity.pdbx_description
1 polymer ?
#
loop_
_entity_poly.entity_id
_entity_poly.type
_entity_poly.pdbx_seq_one_letter_code
_entity_poly.pdbx_strand_id
1 'polypeptide(L)'
;MRRDIFTILWGSLMTLSWFGGVDAFSWGGDGGGSKFPRSLEEHIVEPSVAIQDRSRLPNVYAVAMQELQELESEPLCHRIAARLLVNNCQLLDGKDDATVLTDSGRQVRDFVDSYAASLAICDLERGSFVIPSSCAPFREHSLAKIPDSSIPRLHASPQQIDSCLSGLAKSDSAWNTWVSYRHKALRFCEAARADNEKEVLSKLSEGVEQELEDNLQAINTRATETTEQLRRMVPEIEQLRNRLQDLDRKIYQDVMQASQFMMGIWLTRKASNAVIRDGFEDAQNLQQLLNVLLKTVVRSNAEVAASQEVALATFKDRTDSEVAFVMAALTTAAASSASLQSQIVGALESAEIVH
;
A
#
# COMPACT_ATOMS: atom_id res chain seq x y z
N MET A 1 5.26 31.01 10.09
CA MET A 1 6.42 31.02 11.01
C MET A 1 5.94 30.77 12.45
N ARG A 2 5.77 29.51 12.83
CA ARG A 2 5.55 29.02 14.21
C ARG A 2 5.23 27.52 14.10
N ARG A 3 6.25 26.70 13.80
CA ARG A 3 6.13 25.24 13.91
C ARG A 3 7.47 24.50 13.98
N ASP A 4 8.52 25.09 14.57
CA ASP A 4 9.83 24.43 14.69
C ASP A 4 10.52 24.72 16.03
N ILE A 5 9.82 24.49 17.15
CA ILE A 5 10.42 24.63 18.50
C ILE A 5 10.19 23.38 19.37
N PHE A 6 9.41 22.38 18.91
CA PHE A 6 9.05 21.22 19.73
C PHE A 6 9.89 19.94 19.49
N THR A 7 10.90 19.98 18.61
CA THR A 7 11.70 18.79 18.25
C THR A 7 13.13 18.77 18.82
N ILE A 8 13.52 19.73 19.66
CA ILE A 8 14.89 19.81 20.21
C ILE A 8 14.97 19.47 21.72
N LEU A 9 13.85 19.21 22.39
CA LEU A 9 13.80 18.93 23.84
C LEU A 9 13.53 17.46 24.20
N TRP A 10 13.80 16.53 23.29
CA TRP A 10 13.70 15.09 23.52
C TRP A 10 15.01 14.35 23.15
N GLY A 11 16.14 15.02 23.38
CA GLY A 11 17.48 14.51 23.03
C GLY A 11 18.53 14.62 24.13
N SER A 12 18.17 14.93 25.37
CA SER A 12 19.17 15.28 26.39
C SER A 12 18.85 14.79 27.81
N LEU A 13 18.28 13.59 27.96
CA LEU A 13 18.03 13.03 29.29
C LEU A 13 18.01 11.50 29.33
N MET A 14 19.08 10.84 28.85
CA MET A 14 19.46 9.47 29.24
C MET A 14 20.96 9.22 28.94
N THR A 15 21.83 10.06 29.49
CA THR A 15 23.26 9.73 29.61
C THR A 15 23.66 10.01 31.05
N LEU A 16 23.52 9.01 31.93
CA LEU A 16 24.27 8.85 33.18
C LEU A 16 23.94 7.48 33.76
N SER A 17 25.00 6.76 34.18
CA SER A 17 25.02 5.46 34.85
C SER A 17 24.90 4.23 33.94
N TRP A 18 26.06 3.69 33.53
CA TRP A 18 26.63 2.44 34.06
C TRP A 18 28.13 2.39 33.69
N PHE A 19 28.99 2.81 34.61
CA PHE A 19 30.40 2.41 34.61
C PHE A 19 30.52 1.18 35.51
N GLY A 20 30.54 0.01 34.89
CA GLY A 20 31.06 -1.23 35.49
C GLY A 20 32.40 -1.51 34.85
N GLY A 21 33.47 -1.51 35.64
CA GLY A 21 34.83 -1.69 35.17
C GLY A 21 35.04 -3.04 34.51
N VAL A 22 35.78 -3.02 33.40
CA VAL A 22 36.54 -4.17 32.92
C VAL A 22 37.92 -3.63 32.55
N ASP A 23 38.94 -4.25 33.14
CA ASP A 23 40.32 -3.83 33.09
C ASP A 23 40.84 -3.75 31.65
N ALA A 24 41.29 -2.55 31.27
CA ALA A 24 42.11 -2.37 30.10
C ALA A 24 43.52 -2.93 30.41
N PHE A 25 43.88 -4.06 29.80
CA PHE A 25 45.27 -4.50 29.76
C PHE A 25 46.09 -3.51 28.94
N SER A 26 46.68 -2.55 29.65
CA SER A 26 47.75 -1.70 29.14
C SER A 26 49.07 -2.47 29.27
N TRP A 27 49.66 -2.86 28.15
CA TRP A 27 51.09 -3.18 28.10
C TRP A 27 51.84 -1.99 27.52
N GLY A 28 52.10 -1.01 28.39
CA GLY A 28 53.09 0.03 28.18
C GLY A 28 54.46 -0.47 28.64
N GLY A 29 55.25 -0.96 27.70
CA GLY A 29 56.68 -1.23 27.89
C GLY A 29 57.48 0.03 27.63
N ASP A 30 58.08 0.54 28.69
CA ASP A 30 59.03 1.65 28.75
C ASP A 30 60.20 1.47 27.75
N GLY A 31 60.50 2.54 27.01
CA GLY A 31 61.49 2.55 25.94
C GLY A 31 62.36 3.80 26.05
N GLY A 32 63.22 3.82 27.06
CA GLY A 32 64.25 4.84 27.25
C GLY A 32 65.26 4.87 26.10
N GLY A 33 65.53 6.06 25.59
CA GLY A 33 66.65 6.31 24.69
C GLY A 33 67.92 6.66 25.46
N SER A 34 69.05 6.03 25.12
CA SER A 34 70.37 6.64 25.29
C SER A 34 71.43 6.04 24.35
N LYS A 35 72.28 6.95 23.86
CA LYS A 35 73.30 6.89 22.81
C LYS A 35 74.51 5.93 23.10
N PHE A 36 75.07 5.38 22.01
CA PHE A 36 76.40 4.73 21.78
C PHE A 36 77.63 5.50 22.38
N PRO A 37 78.92 4.99 22.41
CA PRO A 37 79.57 4.02 21.50
C PRO A 37 80.71 3.05 21.98
N ARG A 38 81.07 2.10 21.08
CA ARG A 38 82.39 1.49 20.72
C ARG A 38 83.26 0.70 21.75
N SER A 39 83.51 -0.59 21.47
CA SER A 39 84.77 -1.15 20.88
C SER A 39 85.09 -2.60 21.34
N LEU A 40 85.47 -3.45 20.37
CA LEU A 40 86.29 -4.70 20.41
C LEU A 40 86.01 -5.78 21.48
N GLU A 41 85.62 -6.99 21.05
CA GLU A 41 86.49 -8.18 21.04
C GLU A 41 85.69 -9.41 20.56
N GLU A 42 86.31 -10.20 19.71
CA GLU A 42 85.83 -11.39 19.03
C GLU A 42 86.09 -12.62 19.91
N HIS A 43 85.06 -13.40 20.29
CA HIS A 43 85.21 -14.75 20.89
C HIS A 43 84.04 -15.69 20.51
N ILE A 44 84.33 -16.53 19.51
CA ILE A 44 84.03 -17.97 19.33
C ILE A 44 82.95 -18.63 20.23
N VAL A 45 81.86 -19.05 19.56
CA VAL A 45 81.01 -20.27 19.71
C VAL A 45 80.42 -20.61 21.09
N GLU A 46 79.08 -20.51 21.20
CA GLU A 46 78.23 -21.57 21.77
C GLU A 46 76.77 -21.49 21.25
N PRO A 47 76.15 -22.60 20.78
CA PRO A 47 74.81 -22.63 20.20
C PRO A 47 73.75 -22.92 21.28
N SER A 48 73.23 -21.88 21.94
CA SER A 48 72.18 -22.02 22.97
C SER A 48 70.80 -21.48 22.56
N VAL A 49 70.61 -21.08 21.30
CA VAL A 49 69.32 -20.53 20.82
C VAL A 49 68.26 -21.61 20.55
N ALA A 50 68.61 -22.90 20.50
CA ALA A 50 67.66 -23.97 20.15
C ALA A 50 66.79 -24.51 21.31
N ILE A 51 66.95 -24.03 22.55
CA ILE A 51 66.26 -24.61 23.72
C ILE A 51 65.05 -23.78 24.19
N GLN A 52 64.97 -22.49 23.85
CA GLN A 52 63.81 -21.66 24.21
C GLN A 52 62.57 -21.87 23.33
N ASP A 53 62.74 -22.40 22.12
CA ASP A 53 61.62 -22.60 21.18
C ASP A 53 60.77 -23.82 21.54
N ARG A 54 61.40 -24.85 22.12
CA ARG A 54 60.77 -26.13 22.48
C ARG A 54 59.85 -26.07 23.69
N SER A 55 59.96 -25.05 24.54
CA SER A 55 59.12 -24.86 25.75
C SER A 55 57.95 -23.90 25.53
N ARG A 56 57.98 -23.06 24.48
CA ARG A 56 56.83 -22.23 24.08
C ARG A 56 55.82 -22.98 23.22
N LEU A 57 56.30 -23.87 22.35
CA LEU A 57 55.48 -24.78 21.53
C LEU A 57 54.42 -25.55 22.33
N PRO A 58 54.71 -26.20 23.49
CA PRO A 58 53.69 -26.90 24.27
C PRO A 58 52.60 -25.99 24.84
N ASN A 59 52.90 -24.72 25.15
CA ASN A 59 51.90 -23.78 25.66
C ASN A 59 51.00 -23.22 24.53
N VAL A 60 51.59 -22.84 23.39
CA VAL A 60 50.83 -22.35 22.23
C VAL A 60 49.94 -23.46 21.64
N TYR A 61 50.44 -24.69 21.60
CA TYR A 61 49.68 -25.88 21.20
C TYR A 61 48.49 -26.15 22.12
N ALA A 62 48.70 -26.16 23.44
CA ALA A 62 47.64 -26.39 24.42
C ALA A 62 46.54 -25.32 24.33
N VAL A 63 46.91 -24.05 24.17
CA VAL A 63 45.95 -22.95 23.98
C VAL A 63 45.17 -23.11 22.68
N ALA A 64 45.84 -23.45 21.58
CA ALA A 64 45.17 -23.65 20.29
C ALA A 64 44.22 -24.86 20.31
N MET A 65 44.57 -25.92 21.03
CA MET A 65 43.70 -27.09 21.19
C MET A 65 42.49 -26.77 22.06
N GLN A 66 42.66 -26.00 23.13
CA GLN A 66 41.54 -25.52 23.94
C GLN A 66 40.60 -24.64 23.10
N GLU A 67 41.14 -23.67 22.36
CA GLU A 67 40.33 -22.80 21.49
C GLU A 67 39.61 -23.60 20.37
N LEU A 68 40.20 -24.69 19.86
CA LEU A 68 39.54 -25.62 18.91
C LEU A 68 38.41 -26.43 19.57
N GLN A 69 38.62 -26.91 20.80
CA GLN A 69 37.57 -27.60 21.56
C GLN A 69 36.42 -26.65 21.91
N GLU A 70 36.71 -25.38 22.19
CA GLU A 70 35.69 -24.35 22.37
C GLU A 70 34.85 -24.21 21.09
N LEU A 71 35.47 -24.23 19.91
CA LEU A 71 34.75 -24.20 18.62
C LEU A 71 33.84 -25.41 18.41
N GLU A 72 34.12 -26.59 18.98
CA GLU A 72 33.20 -27.74 18.93
C GLU A 72 31.88 -27.47 19.67
N SER A 73 31.91 -26.61 20.69
CA SER A 73 30.73 -26.21 21.48
C SER A 73 29.98 -25.00 20.91
N GLU A 74 30.53 -24.35 19.88
CA GLU A 74 29.92 -23.20 19.22
C GLU A 74 28.78 -23.61 18.25
N PRO A 75 27.93 -22.67 17.83
CA PRO A 75 26.87 -22.93 16.85
C PRO A 75 27.38 -23.51 15.53
N LEU A 76 26.45 -24.13 14.78
CA LEU A 76 26.72 -24.86 13.53
C LEU A 76 27.64 -24.10 12.55
N CYS A 77 27.45 -22.79 12.37
CA CYS A 77 28.31 -21.97 11.49
C CYS A 77 29.80 -22.06 11.87
N HIS A 78 30.14 -21.83 13.14
CA HIS A 78 31.52 -21.87 13.63
C HIS A 78 32.12 -23.27 13.45
N ARG A 79 31.35 -24.30 13.74
CA ARG A 79 31.79 -25.69 13.59
C ARG A 79 32.04 -26.06 12.13
N ILE A 80 31.16 -25.67 11.21
CA ILE A 80 31.37 -25.85 9.75
C ILE A 80 32.64 -25.11 9.30
N ALA A 81 32.80 -23.84 9.69
CA ALA A 81 33.96 -23.04 9.33
C ALA A 81 35.27 -23.64 9.88
N ALA A 82 35.27 -24.09 11.14
CA ALA A 82 36.40 -24.73 11.79
C ALA A 82 36.77 -26.08 11.13
N ARG A 83 35.77 -26.92 10.81
CA ARG A 83 35.98 -28.17 10.06
C ARG A 83 36.64 -27.90 8.72
N LEU A 84 36.09 -26.95 7.95
CA LEU A 84 36.63 -26.63 6.63
C LEU A 84 38.05 -26.06 6.73
N LEU A 85 38.38 -25.28 7.76
CA LEU A 85 39.74 -24.81 8.02
C LEU A 85 40.68 -26.00 8.28
N VAL A 86 40.34 -26.82 9.28
CA VAL A 86 41.14 -27.97 9.72
C VAL A 86 41.41 -28.95 8.59
N ASN A 87 40.38 -29.34 7.83
CA ASN A 87 40.49 -30.29 6.73
C ASN A 87 41.38 -29.79 5.59
N ASN A 88 41.58 -28.47 5.49
CA ASN A 88 42.35 -27.84 4.42
C ASN A 88 43.70 -27.25 4.90
N CYS A 89 44.10 -27.47 6.17
CA CYS A 89 45.37 -26.96 6.74
C CYS A 89 46.64 -27.46 6.03
N GLN A 90 46.53 -28.49 5.17
CA GLN A 90 47.60 -28.91 4.26
C GLN A 90 48.02 -27.80 3.28
N LEU A 91 47.15 -26.82 2.99
CA LEU A 91 47.49 -25.64 2.19
C LEU A 91 48.53 -24.73 2.87
N LEU A 92 48.75 -24.91 4.17
CA LEU A 92 49.74 -24.18 4.96
C LEU A 92 51.03 -24.99 5.20
N ASP A 93 51.21 -26.16 4.59
CA ASP A 93 52.34 -27.05 4.91
C ASP A 93 53.69 -26.36 4.70
N GLY A 94 54.56 -26.44 5.72
CA GLY A 94 55.87 -25.79 5.77
C GLY A 94 55.90 -24.27 5.99
N LYS A 95 54.80 -23.62 6.43
CA LYS A 95 54.70 -22.16 6.61
C LYS A 95 54.25 -21.76 8.02
N ASP A 96 54.83 -20.68 8.53
CA ASP A 96 54.61 -20.00 9.81
C ASP A 96 54.15 -18.54 9.61
N ASP A 97 53.71 -17.85 10.67
CA ASP A 97 53.20 -16.46 10.62
C ASP A 97 54.16 -15.49 9.88
N ALA A 98 55.48 -15.66 10.06
CA ALA A 98 56.48 -14.82 9.44
C ALA A 98 56.60 -15.09 7.93
N THR A 99 56.59 -16.36 7.51
CA THR A 99 56.67 -16.76 6.10
C THR A 99 55.36 -16.54 5.34
N VAL A 100 54.20 -16.53 6.00
CA VAL A 100 52.91 -16.12 5.41
C VAL A 100 52.92 -14.65 4.97
N LEU A 101 53.66 -13.81 5.70
CA LEU A 101 53.76 -12.37 5.45
C LEU A 101 54.84 -12.01 4.41
N THR A 102 55.90 -12.82 4.26
CA THR A 102 57.06 -12.43 3.44
C THR A 102 57.31 -13.26 2.18
N ASP A 103 56.87 -14.53 2.07
CA ASP A 103 57.21 -15.37 0.89
C ASP A 103 56.20 -16.48 0.55
N SER A 104 55.08 -16.58 1.26
CA SER A 104 54.04 -17.53 0.93
C SER A 104 53.09 -16.93 -0.09
N GLY A 105 53.19 -17.37 -1.35
CA GLY A 105 52.35 -16.93 -2.46
C GLY A 105 50.87 -16.71 -2.08
N ARG A 106 50.22 -15.73 -2.74
CA ARG A 106 48.85 -15.23 -2.51
C ARG A 106 47.84 -16.27 -2.01
N GLN A 107 47.91 -17.51 -2.50
CA GLN A 107 47.10 -18.65 -2.05
C GLN A 107 47.07 -18.91 -0.53
N VAL A 108 48.18 -18.71 0.19
CA VAL A 108 48.26 -18.94 1.64
C VAL A 108 47.57 -17.83 2.42
N ARG A 109 47.75 -16.58 1.99
CA ARG A 109 47.03 -15.45 2.56
C ARG A 109 45.54 -15.58 2.31
N ASP A 110 45.16 -15.88 1.06
CA ASP A 110 43.76 -16.10 0.68
C ASP A 110 43.15 -17.26 1.48
N PHE A 111 43.89 -18.33 1.76
CA PHE A 111 43.46 -19.42 2.64
C PHE A 111 43.09 -18.90 4.03
N VAL A 112 44.05 -18.29 4.73
CA VAL A 112 43.83 -17.79 6.10
C VAL A 112 42.69 -16.76 6.12
N ASP A 113 42.68 -15.86 5.13
CA ASP A 113 41.70 -14.79 5.04
C ASP A 113 40.30 -15.30 4.78
N SER A 114 40.16 -16.36 3.97
CA SER A 114 38.87 -16.98 3.71
C SER A 114 38.27 -17.61 4.96
N TYR A 115 39.05 -18.33 5.76
CA TYR A 115 38.56 -18.99 6.97
C TYR A 115 38.37 -18.03 8.14
N ALA A 116 39.24 -17.04 8.26
CA ALA A 116 39.05 -15.95 9.21
C ALA A 116 37.78 -15.14 8.88
N ALA A 117 37.50 -14.90 7.60
CA ALA A 117 36.27 -14.27 7.18
C ALA A 117 35.05 -15.13 7.54
N SER A 118 35.07 -16.43 7.25
CA SER A 118 33.98 -17.36 7.62
C SER A 118 33.67 -17.33 9.12
N LEU A 119 34.69 -17.47 9.98
CA LEU A 119 34.50 -17.43 11.44
C LEU A 119 33.99 -16.06 11.92
N ALA A 120 34.52 -14.97 11.37
CA ALA A 120 34.03 -13.62 11.70
C ALA A 120 32.59 -13.40 11.25
N ILE A 121 32.21 -13.92 10.08
CA ILE A 121 30.82 -13.86 9.60
C ILE A 121 29.91 -14.65 10.53
N CYS A 122 30.32 -15.82 11.04
CA CYS A 122 29.51 -16.58 12.00
C CYS A 122 29.20 -15.77 13.28
N ASP A 123 30.16 -15.03 13.81
CA ASP A 123 29.93 -14.11 14.94
C ASP A 123 28.96 -12.98 14.58
N LEU A 124 29.09 -12.41 13.38
CA LEU A 124 28.19 -11.37 12.92
C LEU A 124 26.77 -11.88 12.69
N GLU A 125 26.61 -13.11 12.18
CA GLU A 125 25.31 -13.77 11.99
C GLU A 125 24.63 -14.01 13.35
N ARG A 126 25.39 -14.54 14.32
CA ARG A 126 24.91 -14.76 15.69
C ARG A 126 24.51 -13.45 16.38
N GLY A 127 25.32 -12.40 16.20
CA GLY A 127 25.06 -11.08 16.75
C GLY A 127 23.98 -10.27 16.01
N SER A 128 23.39 -10.82 14.95
CA SER A 128 22.43 -10.12 14.08
C SER A 128 22.98 -8.79 13.53
N PHE A 129 24.29 -8.73 13.28
CA PHE A 129 24.94 -7.56 12.69
C PHE A 129 24.72 -7.53 11.18
N VAL A 130 24.85 -6.33 10.59
CA VAL A 130 24.72 -6.15 9.15
C VAL A 130 25.95 -6.74 8.45
N ILE A 131 25.75 -7.81 7.69
CA ILE A 131 26.80 -8.47 6.92
C ILE A 131 26.79 -7.94 5.48
N PRO A 132 27.92 -7.45 4.95
CA PRO A 132 28.04 -7.03 3.56
C PRO A 132 27.58 -8.12 2.58
N SER A 133 26.90 -7.74 1.50
CA SER A 133 26.48 -8.69 0.46
C SER A 133 27.67 -9.37 -0.23
N SER A 134 28.83 -8.70 -0.29
CA SER A 134 30.09 -9.28 -0.78
C SER A 134 30.58 -10.46 0.04
N CYS A 135 30.14 -10.59 1.30
CA CYS A 135 30.49 -11.70 2.18
C CYS A 135 29.52 -12.89 2.10
N ALA A 136 28.57 -12.91 1.16
CA ALA A 136 27.63 -14.04 0.99
C ALA A 136 28.28 -15.43 0.86
N PRO A 137 29.46 -15.62 0.22
CA PRO A 137 30.13 -16.93 0.15
C PRO A 137 30.60 -17.47 1.50
N PHE A 138 30.78 -16.60 2.50
CA PHE A 138 31.34 -16.93 3.82
C PHE A 138 30.28 -17.15 4.90
N ARG A 139 28.99 -17.08 4.53
CA ARG A 139 27.84 -17.28 5.42
C ARG A 139 27.54 -18.76 5.64
N GLU A 140 26.90 -19.10 6.76
CA GLU A 140 26.56 -20.48 7.14
C GLU A 140 25.93 -21.27 5.97
N HIS A 141 24.92 -20.69 5.30
CA HIS A 141 24.20 -21.35 4.22
C HIS A 141 25.07 -21.71 3.00
N SER A 142 26.17 -20.97 2.80
CA SER A 142 27.11 -21.18 1.69
C SER A 142 28.14 -22.21 2.11
N LEU A 143 28.62 -22.11 3.35
CA LEU A 143 29.60 -23.04 3.90
C LEU A 143 29.05 -24.46 4.00
N ALA A 144 27.78 -24.62 4.41
CA ALA A 144 27.10 -25.90 4.51
C ALA A 144 26.98 -26.65 3.16
N LYS A 145 27.14 -25.97 2.03
CA LYS A 145 27.05 -26.58 0.68
C LYS A 145 28.41 -27.02 0.15
N ILE A 146 29.50 -26.70 0.85
CA ILE A 146 30.84 -27.08 0.43
C ILE A 146 31.01 -28.58 0.72
N PRO A 147 31.24 -29.41 -0.30
CA PRO A 147 31.45 -30.84 -0.09
C PRO A 147 32.76 -31.09 0.64
N ASP A 148 32.76 -32.11 1.50
CA ASP A 148 33.99 -32.61 2.11
C ASP A 148 34.86 -33.24 1.03
N SER A 149 35.86 -32.47 0.58
CA SER A 149 36.83 -32.92 -0.42
C SER A 149 38.09 -33.41 0.29
N SER A 150 38.58 -34.58 -0.13
CA SER A 150 39.89 -35.08 0.28
C SER A 150 41.05 -34.28 -0.32
N ILE A 151 40.78 -33.35 -1.24
CA ILE A 151 41.78 -32.50 -1.88
C ILE A 151 41.67 -31.10 -1.27
N PRO A 152 42.75 -30.58 -0.66
CA PRO A 152 42.74 -29.24 -0.09
C PRO A 152 42.44 -28.17 -1.14
N ARG A 153 41.39 -27.37 -0.93
CA ARG A 153 40.97 -26.31 -1.85
C ARG A 153 40.46 -25.09 -1.10
N LEU A 154 40.72 -23.93 -1.69
CA LEU A 154 40.14 -22.68 -1.25
C LEU A 154 38.65 -22.64 -1.61
N HIS A 155 37.79 -22.36 -0.64
CA HIS A 155 36.34 -22.37 -0.85
C HIS A 155 35.79 -21.11 -1.55
N ALA A 156 36.58 -20.03 -1.59
CA ALA A 156 36.22 -18.76 -2.21
C ALA A 156 37.32 -18.30 -3.17
N SER A 157 36.98 -17.55 -4.22
CA SER A 157 38.00 -16.98 -5.11
C SER A 157 38.73 -15.80 -4.42
N PRO A 158 39.98 -15.50 -4.82
CA PRO A 158 40.71 -14.33 -4.30
C PRO A 158 39.92 -13.02 -4.39
N GLN A 159 39.17 -12.84 -5.48
CA GLN A 159 38.33 -11.65 -5.71
C GLN A 159 37.15 -11.59 -4.73
N GLN A 160 36.55 -12.73 -4.38
CA GLN A 160 35.47 -12.81 -3.40
C GLN A 160 35.99 -12.50 -1.99
N ILE A 161 37.19 -12.98 -1.66
CA ILE A 161 37.87 -12.68 -0.40
C ILE A 161 38.13 -11.17 -0.32
N ASP A 162 38.84 -10.60 -1.29
CA ASP A 162 39.17 -9.18 -1.34
C ASP A 162 37.91 -8.28 -1.23
N SER A 163 36.81 -8.68 -1.89
CA SER A 163 35.52 -7.98 -1.83
C SER A 163 34.82 -8.08 -0.47
N CYS A 164 34.91 -9.23 0.20
CA CYS A 164 34.36 -9.39 1.54
C CYS A 164 35.17 -8.61 2.57
N LEU A 165 36.51 -8.69 2.52
CA LEU A 165 37.39 -7.93 3.40
C LEU A 165 37.19 -6.42 3.28
N SER A 166 37.04 -5.92 2.05
CA SER A 166 36.69 -4.52 1.78
C SER A 166 35.33 -4.11 2.37
N GLY A 167 34.41 -5.08 2.50
CA GLY A 167 33.12 -4.89 3.16
C GLY A 167 33.25 -4.85 4.69
N LEU A 168 34.00 -5.79 5.27
CA LEU A 168 34.25 -5.87 6.71
C LEU A 168 35.02 -4.65 7.23
N ALA A 169 35.96 -4.13 6.45
CA ALA A 169 36.73 -2.92 6.76
C ALA A 169 35.88 -1.65 6.91
N LYS A 170 34.59 -1.67 6.54
CA LYS A 170 33.66 -0.55 6.76
C LYS A 170 33.17 -0.46 8.20
N SER A 171 33.37 -1.50 9.01
CA SER A 171 32.97 -1.55 10.41
C SER A 171 34.15 -2.00 11.26
N ASP A 172 34.60 -1.13 12.17
CA ASP A 172 35.75 -1.43 13.04
C ASP A 172 35.53 -2.69 13.89
N SER A 173 34.31 -2.93 14.36
CA SER A 173 33.99 -4.15 15.11
C SER A 173 34.14 -5.41 14.26
N ALA A 174 33.59 -5.40 13.04
CA ALA A 174 33.68 -6.53 12.12
C ALA A 174 35.13 -6.79 11.67
N TRP A 175 35.87 -5.72 11.41
CA TRP A 175 37.29 -5.79 11.07
C TRP A 175 38.12 -6.40 12.21
N ASN A 176 37.92 -5.94 13.44
CA ASN A 176 38.64 -6.47 14.60
C ASN A 176 38.32 -7.95 14.87
N THR A 177 37.06 -8.36 14.69
CA THR A 177 36.68 -9.77 14.77
C THR A 177 37.43 -10.61 13.72
N TRP A 178 37.49 -10.14 12.47
CA TRP A 178 38.27 -10.81 11.43
C TRP A 178 39.76 -10.89 11.74
N VAL A 179 40.39 -9.81 12.21
CA VAL A 179 41.81 -9.80 12.61
C VAL A 179 42.08 -10.81 13.72
N SER A 180 41.18 -10.91 14.71
CA SER A 180 41.26 -11.92 15.77
C SER A 180 41.26 -13.33 15.20
N TYR A 181 40.30 -13.64 14.32
CA TYR A 181 40.23 -14.97 13.70
C TYR A 181 41.37 -15.29 12.73
N ARG A 182 41.99 -14.28 12.10
CA ARG A 182 43.17 -14.47 11.26
C ARG A 182 44.32 -15.12 12.02
N HIS A 183 44.61 -14.63 13.23
CA HIS A 183 45.65 -15.20 14.09
C HIS A 183 45.25 -16.56 14.68
N LYS A 184 43.95 -16.76 14.95
CA LYS A 184 43.44 -18.06 15.41
C LYS A 184 43.57 -19.14 14.33
N ALA A 185 43.24 -18.82 13.08
CA ALA A 185 43.25 -19.78 11.99
C ALA A 185 44.64 -20.40 11.75
N LEU A 186 45.70 -19.59 11.85
CA LEU A 186 47.08 -20.06 11.75
C LEU A 186 47.43 -21.01 12.90
N ARG A 187 47.16 -20.60 14.15
CA ARG A 187 47.37 -21.43 15.35
C ARG A 187 46.57 -22.74 15.32
N PHE A 188 45.35 -22.72 14.81
CA PHE A 188 44.53 -23.92 14.63
C PHE A 188 45.15 -24.89 13.64
N CYS A 189 45.68 -24.40 12.52
CA CYS A 189 46.35 -25.26 11.55
C CYS A 189 47.70 -25.80 12.04
N GLU A 190 48.44 -25.02 12.82
CA GLU A 190 49.65 -25.50 13.49
C GLU A 190 49.33 -26.61 14.49
N ALA A 191 48.28 -26.43 15.30
CA ALA A 191 47.80 -27.45 16.24
C ALA A 191 47.28 -28.70 15.54
N ALA A 192 46.48 -28.53 14.48
CA ALA A 192 45.98 -29.64 13.68
C ALA A 192 47.10 -30.48 13.04
N ARG A 193 48.23 -29.84 12.69
CA ARG A 193 49.38 -30.51 12.06
C ARG A 193 50.26 -31.27 13.05
N ALA A 194 50.28 -30.91 14.34
CA ALA A 194 51.18 -31.50 15.32
C ALA A 194 50.89 -32.98 15.68
N ASP A 195 50.04 -33.67 14.89
CA ASP A 195 49.81 -35.12 14.78
C ASP A 195 49.39 -35.85 16.07
N ASN A 196 49.27 -35.16 17.21
CA ASN A 196 49.10 -35.77 18.52
C ASN A 196 47.64 -35.98 18.95
N GLU A 197 46.64 -35.36 18.30
CA GLU A 197 45.22 -35.58 18.63
C GLU A 197 44.32 -35.64 17.38
N LYS A 198 44.56 -36.63 16.51
CA LYS A 198 43.63 -36.99 15.41
C LYS A 198 42.19 -37.17 15.88
N GLU A 199 42.00 -37.50 17.17
CA GLU A 199 40.70 -37.70 17.78
C GLU A 199 39.87 -36.42 17.88
N VAL A 200 40.43 -35.28 18.31
CA VAL A 200 39.68 -34.00 18.39
C VAL A 200 39.30 -33.52 16.99
N LEU A 201 40.25 -33.58 16.05
CA LEU A 201 40.02 -33.18 14.67
C LEU A 201 38.97 -34.07 13.98
N SER A 202 38.98 -35.37 14.28
CA SER A 202 37.96 -36.32 13.82
C SER A 202 36.59 -36.04 14.44
N LYS A 203 36.53 -35.74 15.74
CA LYS A 203 35.27 -35.41 16.43
C LYS A 203 34.64 -34.12 15.90
N LEU A 204 35.44 -33.09 15.64
CA LEU A 204 34.96 -31.87 15.00
C LEU A 204 34.35 -32.15 13.61
N SER A 205 35.01 -32.99 12.79
CA SER A 205 34.50 -33.33 11.46
C SER A 205 33.24 -34.19 11.52
N GLU A 206 33.25 -35.27 12.30
CA GLU A 206 32.13 -36.22 12.45
C GLU A 206 30.92 -35.55 13.09
N GLY A 207 31.12 -34.74 14.14
CA GLY A 207 30.04 -34.04 14.82
C GLY A 207 29.33 -33.03 13.92
N VAL A 208 30.07 -32.33 13.05
CA VAL A 208 29.47 -31.40 12.07
C VAL A 208 28.66 -32.14 11.01
N GLU A 209 29.17 -33.26 10.51
CA GLU A 209 28.44 -34.08 9.53
C GLU A 209 27.12 -34.60 10.10
N GLN A 210 27.15 -35.11 11.33
CA GLN A 210 25.94 -35.60 12.00
C GLN A 210 24.91 -34.49 12.23
N GLU A 211 25.33 -33.33 12.73
CA GLU A 211 24.40 -32.22 12.99
C GLU A 211 23.85 -31.61 11.70
N LEU A 212 24.67 -31.56 10.64
CA LEU A 212 24.20 -31.10 9.32
C LEU A 212 23.15 -32.05 8.74
N GLU A 213 23.37 -33.36 8.84
CA GLU A 213 22.40 -34.38 8.43
C GLU A 213 21.10 -34.28 9.25
N ASP A 214 21.20 -34.16 10.58
CA ASP A 214 20.05 -33.99 11.46
C ASP A 214 19.25 -32.73 11.13
N ASN A 215 19.93 -31.61 10.87
CA ASN A 215 19.30 -30.35 10.51
C ASN A 215 18.65 -30.42 9.12
N LEU A 216 19.30 -31.05 8.15
CA LEU A 216 18.73 -31.28 6.81
C LEU A 216 17.49 -32.16 6.88
N GLN A 217 17.50 -33.23 7.68
CA GLN A 217 16.34 -34.08 7.91
C GLN A 217 15.21 -33.29 8.56
N ALA A 218 15.49 -32.50 9.62
CA ALA A 218 14.49 -31.68 10.28
C ALA A 218 13.85 -30.65 9.34
N ILE A 219 14.64 -30.00 8.48
CA ILE A 219 14.15 -29.07 7.45
C ILE A 219 13.29 -29.81 6.43
N ASN A 220 13.73 -30.97 5.94
CA ASN A 220 12.98 -31.75 4.97
C ASN A 220 11.62 -32.19 5.53
N THR A 221 11.58 -32.68 6.77
CA THR A 221 10.32 -33.02 7.46
C THR A 221 9.39 -31.82 7.53
N ARG A 222 9.86 -30.67 8.04
CA ARG A 222 9.03 -29.44 8.10
C ARG A 222 8.57 -28.96 6.72
N ALA A 223 9.42 -29.06 5.71
CA ALA A 223 9.08 -28.68 4.34
C ALA A 223 7.97 -29.59 3.77
N THR A 224 8.06 -30.90 4.00
CA THR A 224 7.02 -31.85 3.60
C THR A 224 5.69 -31.60 4.32
N GLU A 225 5.72 -31.33 5.63
CA GLU A 225 4.52 -30.99 6.41
C GLU A 225 3.86 -29.70 5.91
N THR A 226 4.66 -28.66 5.65
CA THR A 226 4.17 -27.37 5.14
C THR A 226 3.59 -27.52 3.74
N THR A 227 4.24 -28.30 2.87
CA THR A 227 3.76 -28.58 1.52
C THR A 227 2.42 -29.33 1.57
N GLU A 228 2.29 -30.29 2.48
CA GLU A 228 1.04 -31.03 2.65
C GLU A 228 -0.08 -30.15 3.23
N GLN A 229 0.22 -29.27 4.19
CA GLN A 229 -0.74 -28.27 4.68
C GLN A 229 -1.20 -27.33 3.56
N LEU A 230 -0.27 -26.83 2.74
CA LEU A 230 -0.59 -25.96 1.61
C LEU A 230 -1.46 -26.70 0.59
N ARG A 231 -1.15 -27.96 0.31
CA ARG A 231 -1.94 -28.82 -0.58
C ARG A 231 -3.38 -29.01 -0.07
N ARG A 232 -3.59 -29.08 1.24
CA ARG A 232 -4.95 -29.14 1.85
C ARG A 232 -5.74 -27.84 1.70
N MET A 233 -5.08 -26.68 1.62
CA MET A 233 -5.76 -25.39 1.45
C MET A 233 -6.21 -25.10 0.01
N VAL A 234 -5.56 -25.71 -0.99
CA VAL A 234 -5.93 -25.57 -2.42
C VAL A 234 -7.42 -25.81 -2.69
N PRO A 235 -8.06 -26.91 -2.24
CA PRO A 235 -9.50 -27.12 -2.46
C PRO A 235 -10.39 -26.07 -1.79
N GLU A 236 -9.98 -25.51 -0.65
CA GLU A 236 -10.75 -24.46 0.05
C GLU A 236 -10.73 -23.14 -0.73
N ILE A 237 -9.58 -22.78 -1.28
CA ILE A 237 -9.41 -21.60 -2.15
C ILE A 237 -10.26 -21.76 -3.43
N GLU A 238 -10.23 -22.95 -4.02
CA GLU A 238 -11.04 -23.27 -5.20
C GLU A 238 -12.54 -23.20 -4.90
N GLN A 239 -12.97 -23.72 -3.75
CA GLN A 239 -14.35 -23.59 -3.30
C GLN A 239 -14.75 -22.13 -3.09
N LEU A 240 -13.88 -21.31 -2.48
CA LEU A 240 -14.13 -19.88 -2.29
C LEU A 240 -14.25 -19.16 -3.63
N ARG A 241 -13.35 -19.44 -4.59
CA ARG A 241 -13.41 -18.89 -5.96
C ARG A 241 -14.74 -19.21 -6.62
N ASN A 242 -15.18 -20.46 -6.55
CA ASN A 242 -16.44 -20.89 -7.15
C ASN A 242 -17.65 -20.18 -6.50
N ARG A 243 -17.64 -20.01 -5.18
CA ARG A 243 -18.70 -19.25 -4.47
C ARG A 243 -18.71 -17.79 -4.86
N LEU A 244 -17.55 -17.16 -5.02
CA LEU A 244 -17.45 -15.77 -5.47
C LEU A 244 -17.96 -15.60 -6.90
N GLN A 245 -17.64 -16.52 -7.81
CA GLN A 245 -18.17 -16.52 -9.18
C GLN A 245 -19.69 -16.72 -9.22
N ASP A 246 -20.24 -17.54 -8.33
CA ASP A 246 -21.70 -17.73 -8.22
C ASP A 246 -22.40 -16.46 -7.70
N LEU A 247 -21.82 -15.81 -6.69
CA LEU A 247 -22.31 -14.53 -6.17
C LEU A 247 -22.29 -13.44 -7.24
N ASP A 248 -21.18 -13.33 -7.98
CA ASP A 248 -21.02 -12.36 -9.07
C ASP A 248 -22.13 -12.55 -10.12
N ARG A 249 -22.36 -13.79 -10.57
CA ARG A 249 -23.44 -14.11 -11.52
C ARG A 249 -24.83 -13.72 -11.00
N LYS A 250 -25.13 -14.01 -9.73
CA LYS A 250 -26.41 -13.64 -9.11
C LYS A 250 -26.60 -12.13 -9.05
N ILE A 251 -25.56 -11.39 -8.65
CA ILE A 251 -25.61 -9.92 -8.62
C ILE A 251 -25.87 -9.36 -10.02
N TYR A 252 -25.18 -9.85 -11.05
CA TYR A 252 -25.43 -9.41 -12.42
C TYR A 252 -26.87 -9.71 -12.88
N GLN A 253 -27.41 -10.88 -12.54
CA GLN A 253 -28.80 -11.24 -12.86
C GLN A 253 -29.80 -10.33 -12.14
N ASP A 254 -29.63 -10.11 -10.84
CA ASP A 254 -30.51 -9.27 -10.02
C ASP A 254 -30.48 -7.81 -10.51
N VAL A 255 -29.29 -7.28 -10.81
CA VAL A 255 -29.13 -5.92 -11.35
C VAL A 255 -29.78 -5.81 -12.73
N MET A 256 -29.60 -6.79 -13.61
CA MET A 256 -30.26 -6.79 -14.92
C MET A 256 -31.77 -6.85 -14.79
N GLN A 257 -32.31 -7.72 -13.94
CA GLN A 257 -33.75 -7.82 -13.70
C GLN A 257 -34.32 -6.53 -13.10
N ALA A 258 -33.63 -5.95 -12.10
CA ALA A 258 -34.02 -4.67 -11.50
C ALA A 258 -34.00 -3.53 -12.53
N SER A 259 -32.99 -3.48 -13.40
CA SER A 259 -32.91 -2.47 -14.46
C SER A 259 -34.04 -2.59 -15.48
N GLN A 260 -34.38 -3.81 -15.91
CA GLN A 260 -35.50 -4.05 -16.82
C GLN A 260 -36.84 -3.64 -16.18
N PHE A 261 -37.04 -4.01 -14.91
CA PHE A 261 -38.21 -3.61 -14.14
C PHE A 261 -38.33 -2.08 -14.02
N MET A 262 -37.23 -1.43 -13.65
CA MET A 262 -37.17 0.03 -13.51
C MET A 262 -37.42 0.74 -14.84
N MET A 263 -36.89 0.22 -15.95
CA MET A 263 -37.15 0.74 -17.30
C MET A 263 -38.63 0.61 -17.68
N GLY A 264 -39.28 -0.51 -17.34
CA GLY A 264 -40.72 -0.69 -17.52
C GLY A 264 -41.56 0.34 -16.76
N ILE A 265 -41.22 0.61 -15.50
CA ILE A 265 -41.85 1.67 -14.70
C ILE A 265 -41.63 3.05 -15.32
N TRP A 266 -40.41 3.33 -15.80
CA TRP A 266 -40.09 4.62 -16.42
C TRP A 266 -40.93 4.86 -17.68
N LEU A 267 -41.06 3.85 -18.55
CA LEU A 267 -41.87 3.94 -19.77
C LEU A 267 -43.35 4.18 -19.47
N THR A 268 -43.92 3.45 -18.52
CA THR A 268 -45.33 3.64 -18.10
C THR A 268 -45.55 5.02 -17.51
N ARG A 269 -44.64 5.52 -16.66
CA ARG A 269 -44.70 6.89 -16.14
C ARG A 269 -44.63 7.93 -17.25
N LYS A 270 -43.73 7.76 -18.22
CA LYS A 270 -43.60 8.68 -19.36
C LYS A 270 -44.86 8.72 -20.21
N ALA A 271 -45.47 7.57 -20.49
CA ALA A 271 -46.74 7.48 -21.21
C ALA A 271 -47.87 8.17 -20.42
N SER A 272 -47.97 7.94 -19.12
CA SER A 272 -48.98 8.60 -18.26
C SER A 272 -48.83 10.12 -18.25
N ASN A 273 -47.61 10.64 -18.13
CA ASN A 273 -47.35 12.09 -18.19
C ASN A 273 -47.73 12.70 -19.53
N ALA A 274 -47.52 11.98 -20.65
CA ALA A 274 -47.92 12.46 -21.97
C ALA A 274 -49.43 12.60 -22.09
N VAL A 275 -50.19 11.60 -21.61
CA VAL A 275 -51.66 11.62 -21.60
C VAL A 275 -52.21 12.72 -20.69
N ILE A 276 -51.61 12.94 -19.51
CA ILE A 276 -52.03 14.03 -18.61
C ILE A 276 -51.82 15.39 -19.26
N ARG A 277 -50.70 15.58 -19.97
CA ARG A 277 -50.39 16.85 -20.64
C ARG A 277 -51.37 17.12 -21.79
N ASP A 278 -51.67 16.10 -22.58
CA ASP A 278 -52.63 16.16 -23.68
C ASP A 278 -54.04 16.48 -23.16
N GLY A 279 -54.46 15.80 -22.09
CA GLY A 279 -55.75 16.08 -21.44
C GLY A 279 -55.86 17.50 -20.85
N PHE A 280 -54.74 18.11 -20.45
CA PHE A 280 -54.74 19.51 -19.99
C PHE A 280 -54.91 20.50 -21.14
N GLU A 281 -54.31 20.22 -22.30
CA GLU A 281 -54.45 21.04 -23.50
C GLU A 281 -55.90 21.00 -24.04
N ASP A 282 -56.50 19.81 -24.06
CA ASP A 282 -57.91 19.64 -24.43
C ASP A 282 -58.86 20.38 -23.48
N ALA A 283 -58.60 20.34 -22.17
CA ALA A 283 -59.41 21.06 -21.18
C ALA A 283 -59.33 22.59 -21.37
N GLN A 284 -58.16 23.12 -21.72
CA GLN A 284 -58.00 24.56 -22.01
C GLN A 284 -58.73 24.98 -23.28
N ASN A 285 -58.64 24.18 -24.35
CA ASN A 285 -59.35 24.42 -25.60
C ASN A 285 -60.87 24.41 -25.38
N LEU A 286 -61.38 23.47 -24.57
CA LEU A 286 -62.79 23.39 -24.23
C LEU A 286 -63.25 24.62 -23.43
N GLN A 287 -62.45 25.09 -22.47
CA GLN A 287 -62.74 26.34 -21.75
C GLN A 287 -62.82 27.56 -22.67
N GLN A 288 -61.92 27.67 -23.66
CA GLN A 288 -61.97 28.76 -24.65
C GLN A 288 -63.24 28.69 -25.51
N LEU A 289 -63.59 27.51 -26.03
CA LEU A 289 -64.82 27.29 -26.78
C LEU A 289 -66.06 27.67 -25.97
N LEU A 290 -66.12 27.25 -24.70
CA LEU A 290 -67.23 27.56 -23.80
C LEU A 290 -67.36 29.08 -23.58
N ASN A 291 -66.24 29.78 -23.42
CA ASN A 291 -66.21 31.24 -23.26
C ASN A 291 -66.70 31.96 -24.53
N VAL A 292 -66.29 31.49 -25.71
CA VAL A 292 -66.75 32.03 -27.00
C VAL A 292 -68.27 31.83 -27.16
N LEU A 293 -68.77 30.62 -26.87
CA LEU A 293 -70.21 30.33 -26.91
C LEU A 293 -70.98 31.21 -25.93
N LEU A 294 -70.52 31.34 -24.68
CA LEU A 294 -71.14 32.18 -23.66
C LEU A 294 -71.20 33.66 -24.11
N LYS A 295 -70.10 34.21 -24.63
CA LYS A 295 -70.07 35.57 -25.18
C LYS A 295 -71.03 35.74 -26.35
N THR A 296 -71.13 34.74 -27.22
CA THR A 296 -72.02 34.76 -28.38
C THR A 296 -73.49 34.75 -27.95
N VAL A 297 -73.85 33.91 -26.98
CA VAL A 297 -75.22 33.85 -26.43
C VAL A 297 -75.58 35.16 -25.73
N VAL A 298 -74.69 35.72 -24.90
CA VAL A 298 -74.93 37.00 -24.22
C VAL A 298 -75.09 38.14 -25.23
N ARG A 299 -74.22 38.20 -26.25
CA ARG A 299 -74.29 39.21 -27.30
C ARG A 299 -75.57 39.10 -28.12
N SER A 300 -75.94 37.89 -28.53
CA SER A 300 -77.20 37.63 -29.25
C SER A 300 -78.41 38.03 -28.41
N ASN A 301 -78.40 37.73 -27.10
CA ASN A 301 -79.51 38.12 -26.22
C ASN A 301 -79.63 39.65 -26.07
N ALA A 302 -78.49 40.36 -25.97
CA ALA A 302 -78.47 41.82 -25.93
C ALA A 302 -78.95 42.44 -27.27
N GLU A 303 -78.57 41.85 -28.40
CA GLU A 303 -78.99 42.29 -29.73
C GLU A 303 -80.49 42.08 -29.98
N VAL A 304 -81.03 40.94 -29.52
CA VAL A 304 -82.48 40.66 -29.54
C VAL A 304 -83.24 41.65 -28.65
N ALA A 305 -82.75 41.93 -27.43
CA ALA A 305 -83.38 42.91 -26.54
C ALA A 305 -83.40 44.32 -27.14
N ALA A 306 -82.28 44.76 -27.74
CA ALA A 306 -82.23 46.04 -28.44
C ALA A 306 -83.19 46.09 -29.64
N SER A 307 -83.34 44.99 -30.39
CA SER A 307 -84.30 44.93 -31.49
C SER A 307 -85.76 44.99 -31.01
N GLN A 308 -86.07 44.43 -29.83
CA GLN A 308 -87.37 44.54 -29.19
C GLN A 308 -87.67 45.97 -28.74
N GLU A 309 -86.70 46.68 -28.17
CA GLU A 309 -86.85 48.10 -27.81
C GLU A 309 -87.13 48.97 -29.03
N VAL A 310 -86.41 48.75 -30.14
CA VAL A 310 -86.62 49.48 -31.39
C VAL A 310 -88.02 49.23 -31.94
N ALA A 311 -88.47 47.97 -31.97
CA ALA A 311 -89.81 47.61 -32.44
C ALA A 311 -90.92 48.20 -31.58
N LEU A 312 -90.73 48.25 -30.25
CA LEU A 312 -91.68 48.86 -29.33
C LEU A 312 -91.77 50.38 -29.52
N ALA A 313 -90.63 51.04 -29.77
CA ALA A 313 -90.57 52.47 -30.05
C ALA A 313 -91.30 52.82 -31.36
N THR A 314 -91.12 52.00 -32.41
CA THR A 314 -91.82 52.21 -33.69
C THR A 314 -93.32 51.97 -33.58
N PHE A 315 -93.74 51.00 -32.77
CA PHE A 315 -95.15 50.74 -32.51
C PHE A 315 -95.81 51.92 -31.77
N LYS A 316 -95.14 52.44 -30.73
CA LYS A 316 -95.62 53.59 -29.96
C LYS A 316 -95.82 54.82 -30.84
N ASP A 317 -94.84 55.15 -31.69
CA ASP A 317 -94.90 56.31 -32.59
C ASP A 317 -96.09 56.20 -33.57
N ARG A 318 -96.34 54.99 -34.08
CA ARG A 318 -97.48 54.72 -34.97
C ARG A 318 -98.81 54.93 -34.26
N THR A 319 -98.95 54.45 -33.03
CA THR A 319 -100.18 54.60 -32.23
C THR A 319 -100.45 56.07 -31.87
N ASP A 320 -99.43 56.83 -31.48
CA ASP A 320 -99.60 58.26 -31.17
C ASP A 320 -100.08 59.05 -32.41
N SER A 321 -99.62 58.70 -33.61
CA SER A 321 -100.10 59.31 -34.86
C SER A 321 -101.57 59.00 -35.17
N GLU A 322 -102.02 57.77 -34.91
CA GLU A 322 -103.40 57.35 -35.15
C GLU A 322 -104.37 58.02 -34.16
N VAL A 323 -103.96 58.19 -32.90
CA VAL A 323 -104.74 58.92 -31.88
C VAL A 323 -104.87 60.40 -32.24
N ALA A 324 -103.79 61.03 -32.71
CA ALA A 324 -103.81 62.42 -33.16
C ALA A 324 -104.79 62.63 -34.34
N PHE A 325 -104.82 61.70 -35.30
CA PHE A 325 -105.76 61.71 -36.41
C PHE A 325 -107.23 61.60 -35.94
N VAL A 326 -107.52 60.69 -35.01
CA VAL A 326 -108.87 60.51 -34.45
C VAL A 326 -109.33 61.77 -33.69
N MET A 327 -108.45 62.40 -32.91
CA MET A 327 -108.77 63.66 -32.22
C MET A 327 -109.04 64.82 -33.19
N ALA A 328 -108.32 64.90 -34.31
CA ALA A 328 -108.59 65.88 -35.36
C ALA A 328 -109.96 65.64 -36.03
N ALA A 329 -110.35 64.39 -36.24
CA ALA A 329 -111.67 64.05 -36.76
C ALA A 329 -112.79 64.42 -35.76
N LEU A 330 -112.57 64.17 -34.46
CA LEU A 330 -113.54 64.48 -33.40
C LEU A 330 -113.78 65.98 -33.24
N THR A 331 -112.71 66.79 -33.28
CA THR A 331 -112.80 68.25 -33.22
C THR A 331 -113.53 68.82 -34.44
N THR A 332 -113.30 68.25 -35.62
CA THR A 332 -114.03 68.61 -36.84
C THR A 332 -115.52 68.26 -36.74
N ALA A 333 -115.86 67.10 -36.17
CA ALA A 333 -117.24 66.70 -35.94
C ALA A 333 -117.94 67.61 -34.93
N ALA A 334 -117.26 67.95 -33.83
CA ALA A 334 -117.80 68.85 -32.81
C ALA A 334 -118.07 70.26 -33.37
N ALA A 335 -117.15 70.81 -34.18
CA ALA A 335 -117.36 72.08 -34.87
C ALA A 335 -118.56 72.03 -35.83
N SER A 336 -118.73 70.91 -36.55
CA SER A 336 -119.87 70.71 -37.44
C SER A 336 -121.20 70.62 -36.68
N SER A 337 -121.22 69.94 -35.53
CA SER A 337 -122.40 69.86 -34.66
C SER A 337 -122.80 71.21 -34.08
N ALA A 338 -121.83 72.02 -33.63
CA ALA A 338 -122.11 73.37 -33.12
C ALA A 338 -122.71 74.28 -34.21
N SER A 339 -122.22 74.17 -35.45
CA SER A 339 -122.76 74.90 -36.61
C SER A 339 -124.22 74.53 -36.90
N LEU A 340 -124.55 73.23 -36.88
CA LEU A 340 -125.93 72.75 -37.05
C LEU A 340 -126.86 73.25 -35.94
N GLN A 341 -126.39 73.29 -34.70
CA GLN A 341 -127.17 73.79 -33.57
C GLN A 341 -127.51 75.27 -33.73
N SER A 342 -126.58 76.07 -34.27
CA SER A 342 -126.81 77.48 -34.61
C SER A 342 -127.84 77.65 -35.74
N GLN A 343 -127.87 76.76 -36.75
CA GLN A 343 -128.84 76.83 -37.84
C GLN A 343 -130.26 76.47 -37.39
N ILE A 344 -130.40 75.53 -36.45
CA ILE A 344 -131.71 75.11 -35.93
C ILE A 344 -132.34 76.21 -35.07
N VAL A 345 -131.54 76.89 -34.23
CA VAL A 345 -132.03 78.00 -33.39
C VAL A 345 -132.49 79.19 -34.25
N GLY A 346 -131.73 79.54 -35.29
CA GLY A 346 -132.13 80.63 -36.22
C GLY A 346 -133.38 80.32 -37.05
N ALA A 347 -133.62 79.05 -37.38
CA ALA A 347 -134.84 78.64 -38.10
C ALA A 347 -136.09 78.72 -37.21
N LEU A 348 -135.97 78.43 -35.90
CA LEU A 348 -137.10 78.51 -34.97
C LEU A 348 -137.52 79.95 -34.63
N GLU A 349 -136.59 80.92 -34.59
CA GLU A 349 -136.93 82.33 -34.36
C GLU A 349 -137.66 82.98 -35.56
N SER A 350 -137.54 82.42 -36.76
CA SER A 350 -138.22 82.91 -37.97
C SER A 350 -139.68 82.43 -38.12
N ALA A 351 -140.14 81.48 -37.30
CA ALA A 351 -141.46 80.86 -37.41
C ALA A 351 -142.54 81.49 -36.50
N GLU A 352 -142.19 82.44 -35.62
CA GLU A 352 -143.10 82.98 -34.58
C GLU A 352 -143.69 84.38 -34.89
N ILE A 353 -143.49 84.91 -36.10
CA ILE A 353 -144.00 86.24 -36.52
C ILE A 353 -144.72 86.16 -37.89
N VAL A 354 -145.83 85.42 -37.97
CA VAL A 354 -147.03 85.77 -38.78
C VAL A 354 -148.21 85.01 -38.17
N HIS A 355 -148.96 85.67 -37.29
CA HIS A 355 -150.35 85.32 -37.00
C HIS A 355 -151.19 86.59 -36.84
#